data_AF-A0AB36BIW6-F1
#
_entry.id   AF-A0AB36BIW6-F1
#
_cell.length_a   1.000
_cell.length_b   1.000
_cell.length_c   1.000
_cell.angle_alpha   90.00
_cell.angle_beta   90.00
_cell.angle_gamma   90.00
#
_symmetry.space_group_name_H-M   'P 1'
#
loop_
_entity.id
_entity.type
_entity.pdbx_description
1 polymer ?
#
loop_
_entity_poly.entity_id
_entity_poly.type
_entity_poly.pdbx_seq_one_letter_code
_entity_poly.pdbx_strand_id
1 'polypeptide(L)'
;MTAMATGEASAEVVTTETPEIVVKIQEAWEKVEDKYAVTSLAVAGGVGLVACAGVISAIDKLPLIPGVLELVGIGYTGWFAYKNLISKPNRDALIEKIKGTYSDIIGSS
;
A
#
# COMPACT_ATOMS: atom_id res chain seq x y z
N MET A 1 27.22 -31.48 -52.82
CA MET A 1 25.79 -31.22 -53.01
C MET A 1 25.16 -31.31 -51.62
N THR A 2 25.07 -30.19 -50.90
CA THR A 2 23.80 -29.50 -50.54
C THR A 2 22.91 -30.37 -49.63
N ALA A 3 22.36 -29.92 -48.50
CA ALA A 3 21.96 -28.57 -48.13
C ALA A 3 21.90 -28.42 -46.59
N MET A 4 22.10 -27.19 -46.13
CA MET A 4 21.65 -26.74 -44.81
C MET A 4 20.11 -26.79 -44.77
N ALA A 5 19.57 -27.29 -43.66
CA ALA A 5 18.15 -27.13 -43.34
C ALA A 5 18.05 -26.73 -41.87
N THR A 6 18.47 -25.50 -41.59
CA THR A 6 17.91 -24.74 -40.47
C THR A 6 16.45 -24.53 -40.83
N GLY A 7 15.58 -25.39 -40.29
CA GLY A 7 14.16 -25.13 -40.28
C GLY A 7 13.94 -23.89 -39.44
N GLU A 8 13.73 -22.78 -40.13
CA GLU A 8 13.18 -21.55 -39.59
C GLU A 8 11.91 -21.92 -38.81
N ALA A 9 12.05 -21.94 -37.47
CA ALA A 9 10.91 -21.84 -36.60
C ALA A 9 10.25 -20.52 -36.93
N SER A 10 9.19 -20.63 -37.73
CA SER A 10 8.23 -19.60 -38.05
C SER A 10 7.86 -18.93 -36.73
N ALA A 11 8.55 -17.83 -36.42
CA ALA A 11 8.05 -16.82 -35.52
C ALA A 11 6.88 -16.21 -36.28
N GLU A 12 5.73 -16.89 -36.23
CA GLU A 12 4.45 -16.27 -36.50
C GLU A 12 4.34 -15.11 -35.52
N VAL A 13 4.69 -13.95 -36.07
CA VAL A 13 4.47 -12.63 -35.54
C VAL A 13 3.01 -12.58 -35.15
N VAL A 14 2.76 -12.69 -33.84
CA VAL A 14 1.48 -12.37 -33.22
C VAL A 14 1.28 -10.88 -33.45
N THR A 15 0.72 -10.55 -34.61
CA THR A 15 0.10 -9.24 -34.89
C THR A 15 -1.15 -9.17 -34.04
N THR A 16 -0.98 -8.76 -32.79
CA THR A 16 -2.07 -8.27 -31.95
C THR A 16 -1.86 -6.78 -31.78
N GLU A 17 -2.79 -6.01 -32.35
CA GLU A 17 -3.03 -4.59 -32.09
C GLU A 17 -2.48 -4.20 -30.70
N THR A 18 -1.38 -3.44 -30.66
CA THR A 18 -0.80 -3.02 -29.38
C THR A 18 -1.87 -2.23 -28.62
N PRO A 19 -2.32 -2.66 -27.43
CA PRO A 19 -3.44 -2.01 -26.75
C PRO A 19 -3.11 -0.52 -26.54
N GLU A 20 -4.06 0.38 -26.80
CA GLU A 20 -3.87 1.83 -26.79
C GLU A 20 -3.17 2.35 -25.51
N ILE A 21 -3.39 1.67 -24.39
CA ILE A 21 -2.76 1.96 -23.08
C ILE A 21 -1.23 1.84 -23.16
N VAL A 22 -0.70 0.84 -23.84
CA VAL A 22 0.75 0.65 -24.03
C VAL A 22 1.31 1.77 -24.90
N VAL A 23 0.58 2.18 -25.94
CA VAL A 23 0.96 3.32 -26.79
C VAL A 23 0.96 4.61 -25.98
N LYS A 24 -0.05 4.84 -25.14
CA LYS A 24 -0.12 6.02 -24.26
C LYS A 24 1.01 6.05 -23.23
N ILE A 25 1.36 4.91 -22.65
CA ILE A 25 2.49 4.78 -21.72
C ILE A 25 3.82 5.04 -22.45
N GLN A 26 3.98 4.52 -23.68
CA GLN A 26 5.15 4.79 -24.51
C GLN A 26 5.24 6.28 -24.89
N GLU A 27 4.16 6.90 -25.34
CA GLU A 27 4.12 8.35 -25.63
C GLU A 27 4.45 9.19 -24.39
N ALA A 28 3.91 8.82 -23.22
CA ALA A 28 4.21 9.48 -21.96
C ALA A 28 5.68 9.28 -21.56
N TRP A 29 6.24 8.09 -21.78
CA TRP A 29 7.64 7.79 -21.52
C TRP A 29 8.59 8.56 -22.44
N GLU A 30 8.27 8.67 -23.72
CA GLU A 30 9.06 9.44 -24.68
C GLU A 30 9.03 10.95 -24.41
N LYS A 31 7.93 11.47 -23.84
CA LYS A 31 7.82 12.87 -23.40
C LYS A 31 8.58 13.18 -22.11
N VAL A 32 9.01 12.18 -21.35
CA VAL A 32 9.86 12.41 -20.17
C VAL A 32 11.25 12.84 -20.65
N GLU A 33 11.58 14.11 -20.40
CA GLU A 33 12.87 14.70 -20.79
C GLU A 33 14.04 14.03 -20.07
N ASP A 34 13.83 13.63 -18.81
CA ASP A 34 14.89 13.08 -17.95
C ASP A 34 14.57 11.65 -17.49
N LYS A 35 14.65 10.72 -18.46
CA LYS A 35 14.37 9.29 -18.22
C LYS A 35 15.26 8.70 -17.13
N TYR A 36 16.49 9.20 -16.97
CA TYR A 36 17.40 8.75 -15.92
C TYR A 36 16.93 9.18 -14.52
N ALA A 37 16.43 10.41 -14.37
CA ALA A 37 15.87 10.87 -13.11
C ALA A 37 14.61 10.05 -12.72
N VAL A 38 13.72 9.79 -13.67
CA VAL A 38 12.49 9.02 -13.40
C VAL A 38 12.80 7.56 -13.11
N THR A 39 13.69 6.93 -13.87
CA THR A 39 14.10 5.53 -13.62
C THR A 39 14.82 5.37 -12.29
N SER A 40 15.74 6.28 -11.95
CA SER A 40 16.45 6.25 -10.66
C SER A 40 15.50 6.48 -9.48
N LEU A 41 14.53 7.39 -9.61
CA LEU A 41 13.49 7.59 -8.60
C LEU A 41 12.59 6.35 -8.46
N ALA A 42 12.21 5.71 -9.56
CA ALA A 42 11.42 4.47 -9.54
C ALA A 42 12.19 3.33 -8.85
N VAL A 43 13.49 3.19 -9.13
CA VAL A 43 14.37 2.22 -8.46
C VAL A 43 14.49 2.56 -6.97
N ALA A 44 14.73 3.82 -6.61
CA ALA A 44 14.81 4.26 -5.22
C ALA A 44 13.49 4.01 -4.47
N GLY A 45 12.35 4.27 -5.10
CA GLY A 45 11.03 3.94 -4.57
C GLY A 45 10.84 2.43 -4.38
N GLY A 46 11.26 1.62 -5.36
CA GLY A 46 11.24 0.16 -5.26
C GLY A 46 12.10 -0.38 -4.13
N VAL A 47 13.33 0.12 -3.99
CA VAL A 47 14.23 -0.23 -2.86
C VAL A 47 13.62 0.21 -1.54
N GLY A 48 13.03 1.41 -1.48
CA GLY A 48 12.31 1.91 -0.31
C GLY A 48 11.16 0.99 0.10
N LEU A 49 10.36 0.52 -0.86
CA LEU A 49 9.28 -0.44 -0.61
C LEU A 49 9.81 -1.78 -0.07
N VAL A 50 10.88 -2.32 -0.67
CA VAL A 50 11.52 -3.56 -0.19
C VAL A 50 12.09 -3.38 1.21
N ALA A 51 12.70 -2.23 1.50
CA ALA A 51 13.22 -1.90 2.82
C ALA A 51 12.08 -1.82 3.85
N CYS A 52 10.99 -1.11 3.55
CA CYS A 52 9.80 -1.05 4.41
C CYS A 52 9.21 -2.44 4.66
N ALA A 53 9.05 -3.26 3.61
CA ALA A 53 8.57 -4.63 3.73
C ALA A 53 9.52 -5.50 4.58
N GLY A 54 10.83 -5.30 4.46
CA GLY A 54 11.86 -5.94 5.27
C GLY A 54 11.75 -5.58 6.74
N VAL A 55 11.52 -4.30 7.06
CA VAL A 55 11.30 -3.83 8.44
C VAL A 55 10.02 -4.44 9.02
N ILE A 56 8.91 -4.43 8.28
CA ILE A 56 7.65 -5.06 8.72
C ILE A 56 7.85 -6.55 8.96
N SER A 57 8.57 -7.23 8.06
CA SER A 57 8.88 -8.66 8.20
C SER A 57 9.81 -8.94 9.39
N ALA A 58 10.74 -8.04 9.72
CA ALA A 58 11.61 -8.18 10.89
C ALA A 58 10.82 -7.97 12.20
N ILE A 59 9.88 -7.03 12.20
CA ILE A 59 8.93 -6.81 13.30
C ILE A 59 8.02 -8.03 13.49
N ASP A 60 7.49 -8.60 12.41
CA ASP A 60 6.62 -9.79 12.47
C ASP A 60 7.39 -11.04 12.95
N LYS A 61 8.68 -11.13 12.61
CA LYS A 61 9.58 -12.18 13.10
C LYS A 61 9.98 -12.04 14.56
N LEU A 62 9.69 -10.92 15.23
CA LEU A 62 9.84 -10.80 16.67
C LEU A 62 8.60 -11.41 17.34
N PRO A 63 8.70 -12.63 17.89
CA PRO A 63 7.55 -13.41 18.36
C PRO A 63 6.78 -12.76 19.52
N LEU A 64 7.29 -11.66 20.07
CA LEU A 64 6.68 -10.94 21.19
C LEU A 64 5.79 -9.77 20.72
N ILE A 65 6.03 -9.19 19.54
CA ILE A 65 5.32 -7.98 19.12
C ILE A 65 3.82 -8.23 18.92
N PRO A 66 3.38 -9.30 18.22
CA PRO A 66 1.95 -9.58 18.08
C PRO A 66 1.25 -9.75 19.43
N GLY A 67 1.85 -10.51 20.35
CA GLY A 67 1.28 -10.74 21.69
C GLY A 67 1.30 -9.50 22.59
N VAL A 68 2.33 -8.65 22.51
CA VAL A 68 2.38 -7.40 23.27
C VAL A 68 1.36 -6.39 22.73
N LEU A 69 1.22 -6.25 21.41
CA LEU A 69 0.22 -5.37 20.80
C LEU A 69 -1.20 -5.85 21.11
N GLU A 70 -1.44 -7.16 21.12
CA GLU A 70 -2.72 -7.74 21.53
C GLU A 70 -3.02 -7.45 23.00
N LEU A 71 -2.05 -7.66 23.90
CA LEU A 71 -2.21 -7.35 25.32
C LEU A 71 -2.43 -5.85 25.57
N VAL A 72 -1.72 -4.98 24.84
CA VAL A 72 -1.92 -3.53 24.89
C VAL A 72 -3.31 -3.16 24.38
N GLY A 73 -3.76 -3.77 23.27
CA GLY A 73 -5.08 -3.55 22.71
C GLY A 73 -6.21 -3.96 23.67
N ILE A 74 -6.12 -5.16 24.24
CA ILE A 74 -7.07 -5.66 25.24
C ILE A 74 -7.00 -4.82 26.52
N GLY A 75 -5.80 -4.51 27.00
CA GLY A 75 -5.59 -3.71 28.20
C GLY A 75 -6.17 -2.30 28.06
N TYR A 76 -5.90 -1.63 26.94
CA TYR A 76 -6.45 -0.31 26.65
C TYR A 76 -7.97 -0.37 26.44
N THR A 77 -8.49 -1.36 25.72
CA THR A 77 -9.93 -1.54 25.52
C THR A 77 -10.65 -1.80 26.85
N GLY A 78 -10.09 -2.64 27.71
CA GLY A 78 -10.61 -2.92 29.05
C GLY A 78 -10.59 -1.68 29.96
N TRP A 79 -9.48 -0.94 29.98
CA TRP A 79 -9.37 0.32 30.72
C TRP A 79 -10.33 1.39 30.19
N PHE A 80 -10.44 1.52 28.86
CA PHE A 80 -11.34 2.44 28.20
C PHE A 80 -12.81 2.12 28.53
N ALA A 81 -13.20 0.84 28.44
CA ALA A 81 -14.54 0.41 28.81
C ALA A 81 -14.83 0.67 30.30
N TYR A 82 -13.89 0.33 31.18
CA TYR A 82 -14.03 0.57 32.62
C TYR A 82 -14.20 2.06 32.93
N LYS A 83 -13.36 2.90 32.35
CA LYS A 83 -13.36 4.34 32.60
C LYS A 83 -14.57 5.03 31.98
N ASN A 84 -14.87 4.75 30.70
CA ASN A 84 -15.83 5.52 29.91
C ASN A 84 -17.24 4.94 29.91
N LEU A 85 -17.42 3.63 30.14
CA LEU A 85 -18.74 2.98 30.03
C LEU A 85 -19.41 2.66 31.37
N ILE A 86 -18.66 2.49 32.45
CA ILE A 86 -19.25 2.09 33.75
C ILE A 86 -19.94 3.27 34.44
N SER A 87 -19.26 4.41 34.56
CA SER A 87 -19.82 5.58 35.24
C SER A 87 -20.74 6.36 34.30
N LYS A 88 -21.95 6.71 34.77
CA LYS A 88 -22.88 7.61 34.06
C LYS A 88 -22.21 8.90 33.55
N PRO A 89 -21.50 9.69 34.38
CA PRO A 89 -20.89 10.94 33.91
C PRO A 89 -19.87 10.73 32.79
N ASN A 90 -19.12 9.62 32.80
CA ASN A 90 -18.14 9.35 31.75
C ASN A 90 -18.79 8.89 30.44
N ARG A 91 -19.94 8.20 30.50
CA ARG A 91 -20.73 7.85 29.31
C ARG A 91 -21.29 9.07 28.62
N ASP A 92 -21.84 10.01 29.39
CA ASP A 92 -22.42 11.24 28.84
C ASP A 92 -21.33 12.10 28.20
N ALA A 93 -20.17 12.25 28.86
CA ALA A 93 -19.00 12.93 28.31
C ALA A 93 -18.43 12.24 27.05
N LEU A 94 -18.48 10.92 26.97
CA LEU A 94 -18.06 10.17 25.78
C LEU A 94 -19.03 10.43 24.60
N ILE A 95 -20.34 10.40 24.84
CA ILE A 95 -21.36 10.68 23.82
C ILE A 95 -21.22 12.12 23.31
N GLU A 96 -20.99 13.08 24.20
CA GLU A 96 -20.76 14.48 23.83
C GLU A 96 -19.50 14.63 22.96
N LYS A 97 -18.39 13.99 23.34
CA LYS A 97 -17.18 13.97 22.51
C LYS A 97 -17.41 13.37 21.12
N ILE A 98 -18.12 12.24 21.04
CA ILE A 98 -18.44 11.60 19.76
C ILE A 98 -19.29 12.54 18.89
N LYS A 99 -20.29 13.20 19.46
CA LYS A 99 -21.12 14.18 18.74
C LYS A 99 -20.30 15.38 18.25
N GLY A 100 -19.40 15.91 19.09
CA GLY A 100 -18.50 17.00 18.71
C GLY A 100 -17.59 16.60 17.56
N THR A 101 -16.86 15.48 17.69
CA THR A 101 -15.98 14.98 16.62
C THR A 101 -16.75 14.67 15.33
N TYR A 102 -17.96 14.10 15.43
CA TYR A 102 -18.80 13.87 14.27
C TYR A 102 -19.15 15.20 13.58
N SER A 103 -19.61 16.19 14.34
CA SER A 103 -19.94 17.54 13.87
C SER A 103 -18.75 18.23 13.19
N ASP A 104 -17.55 18.10 13.77
CA ASP A 104 -16.31 18.67 13.23
C ASP A 104 -15.91 18.02 11.89
N ILE A 105 -16.10 16.71 11.75
CA ILE A 105 -15.75 15.96 10.53
C ILE A 105 -16.76 16.22 9.41
N ILE A 106 -18.06 16.21 9.73
CA ILE A 106 -19.11 16.39 8.70
C ILE A 106 -19.37 17.85 8.35
N GLY A 107 -18.73 18.78 9.07
CA GLY A 107 -18.92 20.21 8.86
C GLY A 107 -20.37 20.62 9.14
N SER A 108 -20.82 20.48 10.39
CA SER A 108 -21.92 21.35 10.81
C SER A 108 -21.31 22.68 11.22
N SER A 109 -21.44 23.67 10.34
CA SER A 109 -21.55 25.07 10.79
C SER A 109 -22.74 25.24 11.73
#